data_AF-A0A381VIC4-F1
#
_entry.id   AF-A0A381VIC4-F1
#
_cell.length_a   1.000
_cell.length_b   1.000
_cell.length_c   1.000
_cell.angle_alpha   90.00
_cell.angle_beta   90.00
_cell.angle_gamma   90.00
#
_symmetry.space_group_name_H-M   'P 1'
#
loop_
_entity.id
_entity.type
_entity.pdbx_description
1 polymer ?
#
loop_
_entity_poly.entity_id
_entity_poly.type
_entity_poly.pdbx_seq_one_letter_code
_entity_poly.pdbx_strand_id
1 'polypeptide(L)'
;MRVLIAMMKHETNTFSPVPTDLTRFNNWAYYTGADVLDQFGGTNTPTGAYIDQARKRGCEMVTPLATEAMPSGPVHQDVYEHMVQTILAPIEEQPFDVALLDLHGAMVAEDEADGEGCLLSRIRAVQPDLPIAVTLDLHCNLTQRMVDNCTMMIGFKTYPHVDMYEVGDQIAQVMFRALEGSISPVMVWGNRPVLAQTLCMGTADAPMSGLQDMTRKLEREG
;
A
#
# COMPACT_ATOMS: atom_id res chain seq x y z
N MET A 1 -21.18 6.12 -0.29
CA MET A 1 -20.12 5.10 -0.22
C MET A 1 -19.13 5.54 0.82
N ARG A 2 -18.84 4.69 1.80
CA ARG A 2 -17.85 4.91 2.85
C ARG A 2 -16.54 4.25 2.46
N VAL A 3 -15.46 5.04 2.41
CA VAL A 3 -14.14 4.62 1.94
C VAL A 3 -13.14 4.77 3.07
N LEU A 4 -12.42 3.69 3.37
CA LEU A 4 -11.24 3.76 4.22
C LEU A 4 -10.03 4.14 3.35
N ILE A 5 -9.28 5.15 3.74
CA ILE A 5 -8.00 5.51 3.11
C ILE A 5 -6.93 5.51 4.19
N ALA A 6 -5.92 4.66 4.06
CA ALA A 6 -4.83 4.59 5.04
C ALA A 6 -3.47 4.41 4.37
N MET A 7 -2.43 4.96 5.00
CA MET A 7 -1.04 4.80 4.59
C MET A 7 -0.21 4.28 5.75
N MET A 8 0.56 3.23 5.52
CA MET A 8 1.48 2.66 6.50
C MET A 8 2.72 2.17 5.76
N LYS A 9 3.77 2.99 5.76
CA LYS A 9 4.97 2.78 4.94
C LYS A 9 6.24 2.72 5.78
N HIS A 10 7.04 1.70 5.54
CA HIS A 10 8.41 1.59 6.05
C HIS A 10 9.15 0.54 5.23
N GLU A 11 10.38 0.84 4.86
CA GLU A 11 11.28 -0.15 4.25
C GLU A 11 12.23 -0.67 5.33
N THR A 12 12.20 -1.98 5.57
CA THR A 12 13.05 -2.58 6.59
C THR A 12 14.34 -3.16 6.02
N ASN A 13 15.46 -2.72 6.58
CA ASN A 13 16.71 -3.48 6.55
C ASN A 13 16.88 -4.21 7.88
N THR A 14 16.69 -5.54 7.90
CA THR A 14 16.77 -6.36 9.12
C THR A 14 18.18 -6.43 9.73
N PHE A 15 19.21 -6.00 9.00
CA PHE A 15 20.58 -5.87 9.51
C PHE A 15 20.90 -4.46 10.01
N SER A 16 19.99 -3.50 9.85
CA SER A 16 20.20 -2.14 10.32
C SER A 16 20.20 -2.10 11.85
N PRO A 17 21.21 -1.46 12.48
CA PRO A 17 21.24 -1.27 13.93
C PRO A 17 20.35 -0.10 14.39
N VAL A 18 19.76 0.65 13.46
CA VAL A 18 18.91 1.81 13.77
C VAL A 18 17.51 1.30 14.13
N PRO A 19 17.05 1.48 15.39
CA PRO A 19 15.72 1.05 15.80
C PRO A 19 14.64 1.84 15.08
N THR A 20 13.46 1.24 14.91
CA THR A 20 12.30 1.90 14.31
C THR A 20 11.17 2.06 15.32
N ASP A 21 11.30 3.11 16.16
CA ASP A 21 10.32 3.50 17.16
C ASP A 21 9.26 4.48 16.60
N LEU A 22 8.25 4.81 17.41
CA LEU A 22 7.18 5.74 17.02
C LEU A 22 7.72 7.14 16.68
N THR A 23 8.82 7.54 17.33
CA THR A 23 9.47 8.85 17.09
C THR A 23 9.89 9.01 15.64
N ARG A 24 10.36 7.94 14.97
CA ARG A 24 10.73 8.00 13.55
C ARG A 24 9.56 8.29 12.63
N PHE A 25 8.41 7.68 12.89
CA PHE A 25 7.18 7.95 12.17
C PHE A 25 6.72 9.39 12.43
N ASN A 26 6.66 9.80 13.70
CA ASN A 26 6.25 11.16 14.09
C ASN A 26 7.14 12.26 13.48
N ASN A 27 8.44 12.01 13.35
CA ASN A 27 9.39 12.98 12.80
C ASN A 27 9.34 13.08 11.26
N TRP A 28 8.77 12.09 10.59
CA TRP A 28 8.71 12.05 9.13
C TRP A 28 7.29 12.33 8.62
N ALA A 29 6.36 11.42 8.86
CA ALA A 29 4.95 11.59 8.55
C ALA A 29 4.11 10.75 9.51
N TYR A 30 3.29 11.40 10.34
CA TYR A 30 2.28 10.74 11.17
C TYR A 30 1.05 11.65 11.26
N TYR A 31 0.03 11.34 10.48
CA TYR A 31 -1.19 12.13 10.37
C TYR A 31 -2.41 11.24 10.58
N THR A 32 -3.46 11.80 11.17
CA THR A 32 -4.71 11.10 11.46
C THR A 32 -5.91 11.98 11.14
N GLY A 33 -7.06 11.37 10.82
CA GLY A 33 -8.30 12.09 10.55
C GLY A 33 -8.16 13.13 9.44
N ALA A 34 -8.69 14.33 9.68
CA ALA A 34 -8.70 15.42 8.70
C ALA A 34 -7.29 15.85 8.25
N ASP A 35 -6.28 15.75 9.12
CA ASP A 35 -4.91 16.14 8.79
C ASP A 35 -4.35 15.31 7.63
N VAL A 36 -4.77 14.05 7.47
CA VAL A 36 -4.39 13.22 6.31
C VAL A 36 -4.89 13.87 5.02
N LEU A 37 -6.11 14.40 5.00
CA LEU A 37 -6.71 15.02 3.83
C LEU A 37 -6.00 16.33 3.46
N ASP A 38 -5.59 17.08 4.48
CA ASP A 38 -4.91 18.36 4.31
C ASP A 38 -3.47 18.17 3.83
N GLN A 39 -2.76 17.16 4.34
CA GLN A 39 -1.36 16.91 3.98
C GLN A 39 -1.19 16.18 2.64
N PHE A 40 -2.05 15.22 2.33
CA PHE A 40 -1.90 14.39 1.12
C PHE A 40 -2.79 14.82 -0.03
N GLY A 41 -3.85 15.60 0.21
CA GLY A 41 -4.71 16.13 -0.84
C GLY A 41 -3.92 16.95 -1.87
N GLY A 42 -4.03 16.61 -3.15
CA GLY A 42 -3.30 17.30 -4.22
C GLY A 42 -1.80 17.02 -4.29
N THR A 43 -1.30 16.04 -3.54
CA THR A 43 0.10 15.59 -3.64
C THR A 43 0.28 14.52 -4.72
N ASN A 44 1.51 14.34 -5.20
CA ASN A 44 1.85 13.31 -6.19
C ASN A 44 2.09 11.93 -5.54
N THR A 45 1.15 11.48 -4.70
CA THR A 45 1.24 10.21 -3.93
C THR A 45 0.00 9.34 -4.19
N PRO A 46 0.06 8.02 -3.90
CA PRO A 46 -1.12 7.17 -4.02
C PRO A 46 -2.25 7.62 -3.09
N THR A 47 -1.91 7.98 -1.84
CA THR A 47 -2.86 8.56 -0.88
C THR A 47 -3.54 9.82 -1.45
N GLY A 48 -2.80 10.71 -2.12
CA GLY A 48 -3.37 11.86 -2.81
C GLY A 48 -4.35 11.48 -3.92
N ALA A 49 -4.00 10.49 -4.74
CA ALA A 49 -4.88 9.98 -5.79
C ALA A 49 -6.16 9.34 -5.22
N TYR A 50 -6.06 8.60 -4.12
CA TYR A 50 -7.21 8.01 -3.43
C TYR A 50 -8.19 9.08 -2.94
N ILE A 51 -7.68 10.14 -2.32
CA ILE A 51 -8.48 11.28 -1.87
C ILE A 51 -9.20 11.93 -3.06
N ASP A 52 -8.51 12.16 -4.17
CA ASP A 52 -9.12 12.76 -5.36
C ASP A 52 -10.21 11.86 -5.96
N GLN A 53 -9.97 10.55 -6.05
CA GLN A 53 -10.94 9.60 -6.60
C GLN A 53 -12.18 9.44 -5.70
N ALA A 54 -12.00 9.47 -4.38
CA ALA A 54 -13.09 9.47 -3.41
C ALA A 54 -13.90 10.77 -3.46
N ARG A 55 -13.24 11.94 -3.54
CA ARG A 55 -13.90 13.26 -3.70
C ARG A 55 -14.73 13.34 -4.98
N LYS A 56 -14.18 12.89 -6.13
CA LYS A 56 -14.88 12.86 -7.43
C LYS A 56 -16.20 12.08 -7.37
N ARG A 57 -16.31 11.09 -6.47
CA ARG A 57 -17.49 10.23 -6.30
C ARG A 57 -18.38 10.62 -5.12
N GLY A 58 -18.06 11.70 -4.40
CA GLY A 58 -18.80 12.10 -3.21
C GLY A 58 -18.77 11.04 -2.10
N CYS A 59 -17.67 10.29 -2.00
CA CYS A 59 -17.49 9.30 -0.95
C CYS A 59 -17.31 9.96 0.42
N GLU A 60 -17.81 9.31 1.46
CA GLU A 60 -17.46 9.62 2.84
C GLU A 60 -16.11 8.95 3.16
N MET A 61 -15.08 9.75 3.39
CA MET A 61 -13.72 9.25 3.64
C MET A 61 -13.45 9.12 5.14
N VAL A 62 -12.82 8.00 5.52
CA VAL A 62 -12.23 7.82 6.85
C VAL A 62 -10.75 7.55 6.70
N THR A 63 -9.94 8.38 7.34
CA THR A 63 -8.48 8.38 7.24
C THR A 63 -7.86 8.15 8.61
N PRO A 64 -7.88 6.91 9.14
CA PRO A 64 -7.42 6.67 10.50
C PRO A 64 -5.94 6.98 10.70
N LEU A 65 -5.12 6.67 9.70
CA LEU A 65 -3.68 6.82 9.76
C LEU A 65 -3.09 7.00 8.38
N ALA A 66 -2.22 8.00 8.25
CA ALA A 66 -1.25 8.06 7.18
C ALA A 66 0.13 8.29 7.78
N THR A 67 0.99 7.29 7.70
CA THR A 67 2.32 7.33 8.32
C THR A 67 3.40 6.66 7.50
N GLU A 68 4.59 7.24 7.56
CA GLU A 68 5.80 6.73 6.92
C GLU A 68 7.02 6.99 7.82
N ALA A 69 7.96 6.04 7.83
CA ALA A 69 9.28 6.24 8.40
C ALA A 69 10.36 5.99 7.33
N MET A 70 11.47 6.74 7.43
CA MET A 70 12.63 6.53 6.57
C MET A 70 13.27 5.15 6.84
N PRO A 71 13.83 4.47 5.82
CA PRO A 71 14.34 3.10 5.94
C PRO A 71 15.29 2.91 7.12
N SER A 72 15.06 1.84 7.90
CA SER A 72 15.82 1.49 9.11
C SER A 72 15.58 0.04 9.52
N GLY A 73 15.87 -0.32 10.78
CA GLY A 73 15.65 -1.67 11.30
C GLY A 73 14.17 -2.05 11.41
N PRO A 74 13.88 -3.25 11.95
CA PRO A 74 12.52 -3.67 12.23
C PRO A 74 11.75 -2.65 13.09
N VAL A 75 10.46 -2.50 12.78
CA VAL A 75 9.52 -1.68 13.58
C VAL A 75 9.36 -2.33 14.95
N HIS A 76 9.46 -1.53 16.02
CA HIS A 76 9.18 -2.03 17.35
C HIS A 76 7.77 -2.62 17.42
N GLN A 77 7.61 -3.75 18.11
CA GLN A 77 6.35 -4.49 18.08
C GLN A 77 5.16 -3.68 18.62
N ASP A 78 5.36 -2.87 19.65
CA ASP A 78 4.33 -2.01 20.24
C ASP A 78 3.90 -0.89 19.26
N VAL A 79 4.84 -0.34 18.50
CA VAL A 79 4.57 0.67 17.47
C VAL A 79 3.80 0.07 16.31
N TYR A 80 4.21 -1.12 15.85
CA TYR A 80 3.51 -1.83 14.79
C TYR A 80 2.06 -2.16 15.18
N GLU A 81 1.85 -2.74 16.37
CA GLU A 81 0.51 -3.06 16.87
C GLU A 81 -0.34 -1.79 17.03
N HIS A 82 0.24 -0.69 17.52
CA HIS A 82 -0.45 0.61 17.61
C HIS A 82 -0.92 1.12 16.25
N MET A 83 -0.06 1.08 15.21
CA MET A 83 -0.44 1.51 13.86
C MET A 83 -1.53 0.60 13.27
N VAL A 84 -1.39 -0.71 13.41
CA VAL A 84 -2.38 -1.69 12.95
C VAL A 84 -3.73 -1.46 13.63
N GLN A 85 -3.77 -1.30 14.96
CA GLN A 85 -5.01 -1.04 15.69
C GLN A 85 -5.63 0.30 15.33
N THR A 86 -4.82 1.32 15.08
CA THR A 86 -5.32 2.62 14.60
C THR A 86 -6.09 2.46 13.29
N ILE A 87 -5.61 1.61 12.37
CA ILE A 87 -6.29 1.32 11.10
C ILE A 87 -7.51 0.41 11.30
N LEU A 88 -7.42 -0.60 12.18
CA LEU A 88 -8.50 -1.58 12.42
C LEU A 88 -9.68 -1.00 13.18
N ALA A 89 -9.47 -0.10 14.14
CA ALA A 89 -10.52 0.43 15.00
C ALA A 89 -11.79 0.88 14.24
N PRO A 90 -11.72 1.75 13.20
CA PRO A 90 -12.93 2.13 12.46
C PRO A 90 -13.57 0.97 11.68
N ILE A 91 -12.78 -0.02 11.24
CA ILE A 91 -13.25 -1.20 10.51
C ILE A 91 -14.02 -2.14 11.46
N GLU A 92 -13.59 -2.24 12.71
CA GLU A 92 -14.30 -3.02 13.75
C GLU A 92 -15.62 -2.37 14.17
N GLU A 93 -15.67 -1.03 14.16
CA GLU A 93 -16.87 -0.29 14.54
C GLU A 93 -18.00 -0.42 13.51
N GLN A 94 -17.68 -0.39 12.21
CA GLN A 94 -18.70 -0.35 11.17
C GLN A 94 -18.21 -0.76 9.77
N PRO A 95 -19.11 -1.26 8.91
CA PRO A 95 -18.78 -1.66 7.54
C PRO A 95 -18.26 -0.51 6.68
N PHE A 96 -17.25 -0.82 5.87
CA PHE A 96 -16.79 0.02 4.76
C PHE A 96 -17.23 -0.59 3.42
N ASP A 97 -17.41 0.27 2.42
CA ASP A 97 -17.69 -0.20 1.05
C ASP A 97 -16.39 -0.57 0.32
N VAL A 98 -15.26 0.03 0.71
CA VAL A 98 -13.94 -0.23 0.13
C VAL A 98 -12.82 0.33 1.02
N ALA A 99 -11.67 -0.34 1.02
CA ALA A 99 -10.42 0.18 1.56
C ALA A 99 -9.38 0.42 0.46
N LEU A 100 -8.78 1.61 0.48
CA LEU A 100 -7.67 2.01 -0.38
C LEU A 100 -6.43 2.19 0.50
N LEU A 101 -5.46 1.30 0.34
CA LEU A 101 -4.28 1.23 1.21
C LEU A 101 -3.02 1.60 0.43
N ASP A 102 -2.26 2.54 0.97
CA ASP A 102 -0.95 2.95 0.47
C ASP A 102 0.13 2.33 1.36
N LEU A 103 0.66 1.18 0.93
CA LEU A 103 1.61 0.39 1.70
C LEU A 103 2.97 0.38 0.98
N HIS A 104 4.05 0.17 1.73
CA HIS A 104 5.36 0.00 1.10
C HIS A 104 5.50 -1.41 0.51
N GLY A 105 5.13 -2.43 1.29
CA GLY A 105 5.28 -3.85 0.96
C GLY A 105 6.57 -4.48 1.47
N ALA A 106 7.37 -3.79 2.28
CA ALA A 106 8.65 -4.29 2.79
C ALA A 106 8.83 -4.00 4.30
N MET A 107 7.72 -3.83 5.01
CA MET A 107 7.76 -3.61 6.45
C MET A 107 7.95 -4.94 7.18
N VAL A 108 8.96 -4.96 8.06
CA VAL A 108 9.16 -6.02 9.05
C VAL A 108 9.05 -5.38 10.43
N ALA A 109 8.27 -5.98 11.30
CA ALA A 109 8.25 -5.69 12.73
C ALA A 109 9.05 -6.75 13.50
N GLU A 110 9.39 -6.49 14.76
CA GLU A 110 10.20 -7.40 15.58
C GLU A 110 9.64 -8.84 15.64
N ASP A 111 8.31 -9.00 15.75
CA ASP A 111 7.65 -10.31 15.82
C ASP A 111 6.81 -10.65 14.57
N GLU A 112 6.92 -9.86 13.50
CA GLU A 112 6.16 -10.06 12.25
C GLU A 112 7.03 -9.76 11.03
N ALA A 113 7.34 -10.81 10.26
CA ALA A 113 8.20 -10.72 9.08
C ALA A 113 7.46 -10.22 7.82
N ASP A 114 6.13 -10.20 7.86
CA ASP A 114 5.26 -9.72 6.78
C ASP A 114 4.25 -8.71 7.35
N GLY A 115 4.70 -7.47 7.52
CA GLY A 115 3.88 -6.41 8.11
C GLY A 115 2.62 -6.14 7.29
N GLU A 116 2.75 -5.99 5.98
CA GLU A 116 1.60 -5.71 5.11
C GLU A 116 0.62 -6.88 5.04
N GLY A 117 1.10 -8.12 4.88
CA GLY A 117 0.25 -9.31 4.90
C GLY A 117 -0.44 -9.51 6.24
N CYS A 118 0.21 -9.15 7.34
CA CYS A 118 -0.40 -9.17 8.66
C CYS A 118 -1.55 -8.19 8.80
N LEU A 119 -1.33 -6.92 8.47
CA LEU A 119 -2.40 -5.91 8.43
C LEU A 119 -3.58 -6.38 7.56
N LEU A 120 -3.31 -6.81 6.32
CA LEU A 120 -4.34 -7.25 5.39
C LEU A 120 -5.15 -8.44 5.93
N SER A 121 -4.49 -9.44 6.51
CA SER A 121 -5.17 -10.60 7.11
C SER A 121 -6.06 -10.23 8.29
N ARG A 122 -5.66 -9.24 9.09
CA ARG A 122 -6.48 -8.76 10.22
C ARG A 122 -7.68 -7.95 9.73
N ILE A 123 -7.50 -7.11 8.71
CA ILE A 123 -8.63 -6.41 8.07
C ILE A 123 -9.64 -7.43 7.52
N ARG A 124 -9.16 -8.46 6.80
CA ARG A 124 -10.00 -9.52 6.24
C ARG A 124 -10.72 -10.33 7.32
N ALA A 125 -10.10 -10.56 8.48
CA ALA A 125 -10.74 -11.27 9.58
C ALA A 125 -11.91 -10.50 10.18
N VAL A 126 -11.83 -9.16 10.24
CA VAL A 126 -12.88 -8.28 10.78
C VAL A 126 -13.99 -8.04 9.74
N GLN A 127 -13.63 -7.80 8.47
CA GLN A 127 -14.57 -7.61 7.37
C GLN A 127 -14.23 -8.53 6.18
N PRO A 128 -14.73 -9.78 6.18
CA PRO A 128 -14.39 -10.81 5.18
C PRO A 128 -14.68 -10.43 3.73
N ASP A 129 -15.68 -9.57 3.49
CA ASP A 129 -16.13 -9.19 2.15
C ASP A 129 -15.66 -7.80 1.72
N LEU A 130 -14.89 -7.09 2.56
CA LEU A 130 -14.42 -5.73 2.24
C LEU A 130 -13.53 -5.75 0.99
N PRO A 131 -13.85 -4.99 -0.07
CA PRO A 131 -12.95 -4.81 -1.20
C PRO A 131 -11.72 -4.00 -0.78
N ILE A 132 -10.51 -4.50 -1.04
CA ILE A 132 -9.25 -3.87 -0.63
C ILE A 132 -8.35 -3.70 -1.84
N ALA A 133 -8.00 -2.45 -2.15
CA ALA A 133 -7.00 -2.09 -3.15
C ALA A 133 -5.72 -1.63 -2.46
N VAL A 134 -4.57 -2.12 -2.92
CA VAL A 134 -3.26 -1.83 -2.33
C VAL A 134 -2.29 -1.30 -3.37
N THR A 135 -1.73 -0.11 -3.15
CA THR A 135 -0.49 0.29 -3.84
C THR A 135 0.72 -0.22 -3.08
N LEU A 136 1.75 -0.61 -3.82
CA LEU A 136 3.03 -1.05 -3.27
C LEU A 136 4.21 -0.33 -3.92
N ASP A 137 5.30 -0.23 -3.17
CA ASP A 137 6.59 0.16 -3.72
C ASP A 137 7.14 -0.93 -4.66
N LEU A 138 7.95 -0.53 -5.63
CA LEU A 138 8.65 -1.45 -6.54
C LEU A 138 9.59 -2.40 -5.76
N HIS A 139 10.08 -1.99 -4.59
CA HIS A 139 10.94 -2.78 -3.71
C HIS A 139 10.17 -3.69 -2.73
N CYS A 140 8.85 -3.85 -2.91
CA CYS A 140 8.06 -4.71 -2.04
C CYS A 140 8.55 -6.18 -2.02
N ASN A 141 8.43 -6.79 -0.84
CA ASN A 141 8.56 -8.21 -0.62
C ASN A 141 7.16 -8.86 -0.67
N LEU A 142 6.60 -9.00 -1.87
CA LEU A 142 5.24 -9.52 -2.05
C LEU A 142 5.09 -10.96 -1.53
N THR A 143 4.09 -11.21 -0.68
CA THR A 143 3.81 -12.53 -0.08
C THR A 143 2.46 -13.10 -0.52
N GLN A 144 2.29 -14.42 -0.38
CA GLN A 144 1.00 -15.08 -0.58
C GLN A 144 -0.07 -14.51 0.37
N ARG A 145 0.31 -14.18 1.61
CA ARG A 145 -0.59 -13.65 2.63
C ARG A 145 -1.18 -12.31 2.20
N MET A 146 -0.40 -11.44 1.55
CA MET A 146 -0.91 -10.20 0.97
C MET A 146 -1.92 -10.48 -0.15
N VAL A 147 -1.56 -11.38 -1.08
CA VAL A 147 -2.39 -11.74 -2.24
C VAL A 147 -3.72 -12.36 -1.82
N ASP A 148 -3.73 -13.22 -0.82
CA ASP A 148 -4.93 -13.91 -0.34
C ASP A 148 -5.91 -12.99 0.40
N ASN A 149 -5.43 -11.83 0.90
CA ASN A 149 -6.21 -10.98 1.80
C ASN A 149 -6.62 -9.63 1.19
N CYS A 150 -6.24 -9.33 -0.05
CA CYS A 150 -6.71 -8.15 -0.78
C CYS A 150 -7.48 -8.53 -2.04
N THR A 151 -8.17 -7.55 -2.63
CA THR A 151 -8.92 -7.75 -3.89
C THR A 151 -8.02 -7.51 -5.09
N MET A 152 -7.14 -6.51 -5.01
CA MET A 152 -6.21 -6.18 -6.07
C MET A 152 -5.03 -5.35 -5.56
N MET A 153 -3.93 -5.38 -6.32
CA MET A 153 -2.70 -4.68 -5.99
C MET A 153 -2.03 -4.14 -7.26
N ILE A 154 -1.41 -2.96 -7.19
CA ILE A 154 -0.56 -2.43 -8.26
C ILE A 154 0.68 -1.81 -7.62
N GLY A 155 1.86 -2.25 -8.07
CA GLY A 155 3.15 -1.69 -7.63
C GLY A 155 3.60 -0.53 -8.52
N PHE A 156 4.47 0.33 -7.99
CA PHE A 156 5.16 1.34 -8.79
C PHE A 156 5.93 0.71 -9.94
N LYS A 157 5.91 1.35 -11.11
CA LYS A 157 6.49 0.83 -12.36
C LYS A 157 7.80 1.52 -12.72
N THR A 158 8.21 2.53 -11.94
CA THR A 158 9.44 3.30 -12.18
C THR A 158 10.38 3.28 -10.97
N TYR A 159 11.69 3.28 -11.24
CA TYR A 159 12.75 3.56 -10.27
C TYR A 159 13.78 4.51 -10.92
N PRO A 160 13.95 5.75 -10.40
CA PRO A 160 13.29 6.34 -9.22
C PRO A 160 11.77 6.46 -9.40
N HIS A 161 11.01 6.40 -8.29
CA HIS A 161 9.55 6.42 -8.29
C HIS A 161 9.03 7.79 -8.70
N VAL A 162 8.53 7.90 -9.92
CA VAL A 162 7.92 9.13 -10.45
C VAL A 162 6.44 8.94 -10.84
N ASP A 163 5.93 7.71 -10.75
CA ASP A 163 4.59 7.29 -11.16
C ASP A 163 3.64 6.98 -9.97
N MET A 164 3.95 7.54 -8.80
CA MET A 164 3.25 7.24 -7.55
C MET A 164 1.76 7.61 -7.60
N TYR A 165 1.42 8.82 -8.06
CA TYR A 165 0.02 9.26 -8.18
C TYR A 165 -0.71 8.46 -9.26
N GLU A 166 -0.07 8.24 -10.40
CA GLU A 166 -0.63 7.52 -11.54
C GLU A 166 -1.01 6.09 -11.17
N VAL A 167 -0.18 5.42 -10.37
CA VAL A 167 -0.45 4.07 -9.88
C VAL A 167 -1.61 4.06 -8.87
N GLY A 168 -1.65 5.01 -7.94
CA GLY A 168 -2.77 5.18 -7.02
C GLY A 168 -4.09 5.49 -7.72
N ASP A 169 -4.04 6.35 -8.75
CA ASP A 169 -5.19 6.70 -9.59
C ASP A 169 -5.67 5.47 -10.38
N GLN A 170 -4.75 4.74 -11.00
CA GLN A 170 -5.05 3.53 -11.77
C GLN A 170 -5.77 2.49 -10.91
N ILE A 171 -5.21 2.14 -9.74
CA ILE A 171 -5.80 1.09 -8.90
C ILE A 171 -7.16 1.51 -8.32
N ALA A 172 -7.30 2.78 -7.89
CA ALA A 172 -8.57 3.29 -7.39
C ALA A 172 -9.65 3.26 -8.47
N GLN A 173 -9.34 3.68 -9.70
CA GLN A 173 -10.30 3.62 -10.81
C GLN A 173 -10.75 2.19 -11.12
N VAL A 174 -9.82 1.23 -11.14
CA VAL A 174 -10.16 -0.19 -11.34
C VAL A 174 -11.02 -0.71 -10.19
N MET A 175 -10.70 -0.36 -8.94
CA MET A 175 -11.51 -0.73 -7.78
C MET A 175 -12.93 -0.18 -7.87
N PHE A 176 -13.11 1.11 -8.16
CA PHE A 176 -14.45 1.69 -8.29
C PHE A 176 -15.25 1.05 -9.43
N ARG A 177 -14.60 0.73 -10.55
CA ARG A 177 -15.24 -0.04 -11.64
C ARG A 177 -15.70 -1.43 -11.20
N ALA A 178 -14.95 -2.08 -10.31
CA ALA A 178 -15.32 -3.36 -9.73
C ALA A 178 -16.53 -3.23 -8.78
N LEU A 179 -16.56 -2.19 -7.95
CA LEU A 179 -17.71 -1.87 -7.09
C LEU A 179 -18.98 -1.56 -7.87
N GLU A 180 -18.84 -0.96 -9.06
CA GLU A 180 -19.93 -0.71 -10.01
C GLU A 180 -20.39 -1.99 -10.75
N GLY A 181 -19.71 -3.13 -10.54
CA GLY A 181 -20.01 -4.40 -11.21
C GLY A 181 -19.61 -4.43 -12.70
N SER A 182 -18.84 -3.44 -13.17
CA SER A 182 -18.43 -3.36 -14.58
C SER A 182 -17.28 -4.31 -14.93
N ILE A 183 -16.52 -4.75 -13.91
CA ILE A 183 -15.42 -5.71 -14.02
C ILE A 183 -15.35 -6.57 -12.77
N SER A 184 -14.65 -7.71 -12.87
CA SER A 184 -14.32 -8.58 -11.74
C SER A 184 -12.81 -8.85 -11.76
N PRO A 185 -12.02 -8.12 -10.95
CA PRO A 185 -10.57 -8.31 -10.87
C PRO A 185 -10.23 -9.72 -10.39
N VAL A 186 -9.16 -10.30 -10.94
CA VAL A 186 -8.57 -11.56 -10.50
C VAL A 186 -7.08 -11.38 -10.31
N MET A 187 -6.50 -12.11 -9.35
CA MET A 187 -5.06 -12.07 -9.08
C MET A 187 -4.44 -13.45 -9.29
N VAL A 188 -3.24 -13.45 -9.87
CA VAL A 188 -2.36 -14.61 -9.97
C VAL A 188 -0.97 -14.16 -9.54
N TRP A 189 -0.36 -14.91 -8.63
CA TRP A 189 0.97 -14.60 -8.11
C TRP A 189 1.92 -15.78 -8.27
N GLY A 190 3.19 -15.46 -8.49
CA GLY A 190 4.28 -16.44 -8.55
C GLY A 190 5.60 -15.78 -8.18
N ASN A 191 6.41 -16.50 -7.40
CA ASN A 191 7.73 -16.05 -6.98
C ASN A 191 8.83 -16.70 -7.84
N ARG A 192 9.81 -15.91 -8.26
CA ARG A 192 11.09 -16.41 -8.78
C ARG A 192 12.15 -16.19 -7.69
N PRO A 193 12.86 -17.23 -7.23
CA PRO A 193 13.84 -17.12 -6.14
C PRO A 193 15.13 -16.45 -6.64
N VAL A 194 15.01 -15.18 -7.03
CA VAL A 194 16.07 -14.33 -7.53
C VAL A 194 16.07 -13.08 -6.67
N LEU A 195 17.19 -12.80 -6.03
CA LEU A 195 17.41 -11.54 -5.35
C LEU A 195 17.96 -10.54 -6.37
N ALA A 196 17.19 -9.50 -6.68
CA ALA A 196 17.67 -8.41 -7.51
C ALA A 196 18.74 -7.60 -6.75
N GLN A 197 19.75 -7.12 -7.45
CA GLN A 197 20.69 -6.16 -6.89
C GLN A 197 19.98 -4.80 -6.80
N THR A 198 19.53 -4.39 -5.61
CA THR A 198 18.72 -3.19 -5.37
C THR A 198 19.29 -1.92 -6.02
N LEU A 199 20.62 -1.77 -5.99
CA LEU A 199 21.32 -0.62 -6.59
C LEU A 199 21.32 -0.60 -8.13
N CYS A 200 20.87 -1.67 -8.78
CA CYS A 200 20.80 -1.83 -10.24
C CYS A 200 19.37 -2.08 -10.73
N MET A 201 18.37 -1.60 -9.98
CA MET A 201 16.95 -1.74 -10.33
C MET A 201 16.41 -0.54 -11.14
N GLY A 202 17.28 0.34 -11.65
CA GLY A 202 16.91 1.50 -12.48
C GLY A 202 16.07 1.09 -13.67
N THR A 203 14.83 1.58 -13.78
CA THR A 203 13.89 1.12 -14.82
C THR A 203 14.21 1.64 -16.22
N ALA A 204 15.19 2.54 -16.34
CA ALA A 204 15.77 2.96 -17.62
C ALA A 204 16.90 2.02 -18.09
N ASP A 205 17.50 1.25 -17.17
CA ASP A 205 18.68 0.44 -17.42
C ASP A 205 18.32 -1.03 -17.65
N ALA A 206 19.13 -1.73 -18.44
CA ALA A 206 19.01 -3.19 -18.56
C ALA A 206 19.50 -3.87 -17.28
N PRO A 207 18.83 -4.93 -16.79
CA PRO A 207 17.74 -5.66 -17.47
C PRO A 207 16.32 -5.12 -17.20
N MET A 208 16.14 -4.15 -16.28
CA MET A 208 14.82 -3.71 -15.83
C MET A 208 13.99 -3.06 -16.93
N SER A 209 14.60 -2.27 -17.82
CA SER A 209 13.90 -1.64 -18.94
C SER A 209 13.19 -2.67 -19.83
N GLY A 210 13.89 -3.76 -20.17
CA GLY A 210 13.30 -4.87 -20.95
C GLY A 210 12.17 -5.58 -20.21
N LEU A 211 12.31 -5.80 -18.89
CA LEU A 211 11.25 -6.39 -18.07
C LEU A 211 10.01 -5.47 -18.01
N GLN A 212 10.20 -4.16 -17.86
CA GLN A 212 9.11 -3.19 -17.87
C GLN A 212 8.41 -3.09 -19.23
N ASP A 213 9.14 -3.24 -20.33
CA ASP A 213 8.52 -3.27 -21.66
C ASP A 213 7.66 -4.52 -21.85
N MET A 214 8.08 -5.67 -21.31
CA MET A 214 7.29 -6.89 -21.30
C MET A 214 6.00 -6.74 -20.48
N THR A 215 6.06 -6.16 -19.27
CA THR A 215 4.87 -5.93 -18.43
C THR A 215 3.90 -4.97 -19.11
N ARG A 216 4.37 -3.83 -19.61
CA ARG A 216 3.53 -2.85 -20.35
C ARG A 216 2.89 -3.43 -21.59
N LYS A 217 3.57 -4.35 -22.28
CA LYS A 217 2.99 -5.05 -23.44
C LYS A 217 1.80 -5.92 -23.00
N LEU A 218 1.97 -6.71 -21.93
CA LEU A 218 0.89 -7.53 -21.37
C LEU A 218 -0.30 -6.68 -20.91
N GLU A 219 -0.06 -5.53 -20.26
CA GLU A 219 -1.12 -4.61 -19.83
C GLU A 219 -1.93 -4.02 -20.99
N ARG A 220 -1.34 -3.87 -22.19
CA ARG A 220 -2.04 -3.35 -23.39
C ARG A 220 -2.79 -4.43 -24.17
N GLU A 221 -2.36 -5.68 -24.06
CA GLU A 221 -2.89 -6.80 -24.85
C GLU A 221 -4.00 -7.58 -24.12
N GLY A 222 -4.08 -7.46 -22.79
CA GLY A 222 -5.16 -8.02 -21.96
C GLY A 222 -6.35 -7.09 -21.83
#